data_AF-A0A7X2NMV6-F1
#
_entry.id   AF-A0A7X2NMV6-F1
#
_cell.length_a   1.000
_cell.length_b   1.000
_cell.length_c   1.000
_cell.angle_alpha   90.00
_cell.angle_beta   90.00
_cell.angle_gamma   90.00
#
_symmetry.space_group_name_H-M   'P 1'
#
loop_
_entity.id
_entity.type
_entity.pdbx_description
1 polymer ?
#
loop_
_entity_poly.entity_id
_entity_poly.type
_entity_poly.pdbx_seq_one_letter_code
_entity_poly.pdbx_strand_id
1 'polypeptide(L)'
;MKKLIIVCEEKYRVYGDYLAQLISLEDDMEEEIVGVKDGEVAAQVWLEKDYKANAAQLSSNQYILFIGHDKLIKEKSSHMKVIFSQYGMAYGWLGKQAVLCVDKVVSAKEYNDFITFALSYQDNLEKLIEEKTIKQKNIGTGAKAAGVGALAVVGGALAVAPLAGVDIFKKLTLNKKIEEQQYSCAVMKFYLDSLEEFLGL
;
A
#
# COMPACT_ATOMS: atom_id res chain seq x y z
N MET A 1 -10.98 10.08 14.81
CA MET A 1 -10.14 10.32 13.62
C MET A 1 -8.66 10.29 13.98
N LYS A 2 -7.94 9.24 13.57
CA LYS A 2 -6.48 9.10 13.67
C LYS A 2 -5.84 9.89 12.53
N LYS A 3 -4.67 10.47 12.78
CA LYS A 3 -3.87 11.16 11.77
C LYS A 3 -2.65 10.30 11.44
N LEU A 4 -2.46 9.97 10.18
CA LEU A 4 -1.32 9.22 9.68
C LEU A 4 -0.44 10.12 8.80
N ILE A 5 0.86 10.18 9.10
CA ILE A 5 1.85 10.78 8.20
C ILE A 5 2.54 9.63 7.46
N ILE A 6 2.50 9.66 6.14
CA ILE A 6 3.18 8.70 5.28
C ILE A 6 4.45 9.38 4.76
N VAL A 7 5.62 8.92 5.18
CA VAL A 7 6.92 9.46 4.76
C VAL A 7 7.50 8.55 3.69
N CYS A 8 7.70 9.10 2.49
CA CYS A 8 8.21 8.35 1.35
C CYS A 8 9.59 8.83 0.90
N GLU A 9 10.42 7.89 0.50
CA GLU A 9 11.52 8.17 -0.44
C GLU A 9 10.91 8.70 -1.75
N GLU A 10 11.57 9.66 -2.41
CA GLU A 10 11.01 10.38 -3.56
C GLU A 10 10.52 9.45 -4.69
N LYS A 11 11.29 8.39 -4.99
CA LYS A 11 10.95 7.42 -6.03
C LYS A 11 9.76 6.51 -5.67
N TYR A 12 9.42 6.41 -4.39
CA TYR A 12 8.33 5.57 -3.87
C TYR A 12 7.11 6.38 -3.42
N ARG A 13 7.12 7.70 -3.63
CA ARG A 13 5.99 8.57 -3.27
C ARG A 13 4.66 8.10 -3.85
N VAL A 14 4.68 7.56 -5.07
CA VAL A 14 3.48 7.01 -5.73
C VAL A 14 2.76 5.97 -4.87
N TYR A 15 3.48 5.21 -4.06
CA TYR A 15 2.91 4.19 -3.15
C TYR A 15 2.32 4.81 -1.88
N GLY A 16 2.90 5.91 -1.38
CA GLY A 16 2.30 6.67 -0.30
C GLY A 16 1.03 7.39 -0.73
N ASP A 17 1.05 7.99 -1.92
CA ASP A 17 -0.14 8.60 -2.53
C ASP A 17 -1.22 7.53 -2.79
N TYR A 18 -0.84 6.33 -3.22
CA TYR A 18 -1.77 5.21 -3.39
C TYR A 18 -2.42 4.79 -2.06
N LEU A 19 -1.66 4.64 -0.98
CA LEU A 19 -2.25 4.34 0.34
C LEU A 19 -3.18 5.45 0.81
N ALA A 20 -2.80 6.71 0.62
CA ALA A 20 -3.65 7.85 0.97
C ALA A 20 -4.96 7.86 0.17
N GLN A 21 -4.92 7.46 -1.10
CA GLN A 21 -6.11 7.28 -1.92
C GLN A 21 -7.00 6.16 -1.39
N LEU A 22 -6.45 5.00 -1.05
CA LEU A 22 -7.18 3.88 -0.44
C LEU A 22 -7.89 4.33 0.85
N ILE A 23 -7.18 5.00 1.76
CA ILE A 23 -7.74 5.53 3.01
C ILE A 23 -8.87 6.56 2.77
N SER A 24 -8.82 7.27 1.65
CA SER A 24 -9.86 8.25 1.28
C SER A 24 -11.01 7.65 0.50
N LEU A 25 -10.96 6.34 0.17
CA LEU A 25 -12.11 5.67 -0.38
C LEU A 25 -13.20 5.66 0.68
N GLU A 26 -14.41 5.96 0.24
CA GLU A 26 -15.60 5.65 1.03
C GLU A 26 -16.05 4.30 0.50
N ASP A 27 -15.53 3.20 1.04
CA ASP A 27 -15.78 1.82 0.59
C ASP A 27 -16.53 0.95 1.62
N ASP A 28 -16.72 1.44 2.86
CA ASP A 28 -17.52 0.75 3.87
C ASP A 28 -19.02 0.64 3.53
N MET A 29 -19.67 -0.34 4.16
CA MET A 29 -21.12 -0.50 4.25
C MET A 29 -21.57 -0.66 5.70
N GLU A 30 -22.88 -0.60 5.96
CA GLU A 30 -23.45 -0.59 7.33
C GLU A 30 -22.94 -1.72 8.25
N GLU A 31 -22.53 -2.86 7.69
CA GLU A 31 -22.03 -4.03 8.44
C GLU A 31 -20.65 -4.53 7.98
N GLU A 32 -20.02 -3.94 6.96
CA GLU A 32 -18.77 -4.42 6.36
C GLU A 32 -17.76 -3.27 6.24
N ILE A 33 -16.61 -3.42 6.89
CA ILE A 33 -15.49 -2.47 6.83
C ILE A 33 -14.44 -2.99 5.85
N VAL A 34 -13.94 -2.12 4.97
CA VAL A 34 -12.88 -2.48 4.01
C VAL A 34 -11.58 -1.81 4.42
N GLY A 35 -10.67 -2.58 5.02
CA GLY A 35 -9.38 -2.06 5.50
C GLY A 35 -9.53 -1.21 6.76
N VAL A 36 -9.89 0.06 6.63
CA VAL A 36 -10.17 0.93 7.79
C VAL A 36 -11.47 1.68 7.61
N LYS A 37 -12.17 1.90 8.73
CA LYS A 37 -13.48 2.51 8.68
C LYS A 37 -13.48 3.93 8.08
N ASP A 38 -14.44 4.19 7.20
CA ASP A 38 -14.64 5.44 6.48
C ASP A 38 -14.60 6.64 7.44
N GLY A 39 -13.72 7.59 7.15
CA GLY A 39 -13.57 8.83 7.93
C GLY A 39 -12.86 8.66 9.29
N GLU A 40 -12.44 7.45 9.68
CA GLU A 40 -11.69 7.25 10.92
C GLU A 40 -10.21 7.59 10.80
N VAL A 41 -9.67 7.63 9.59
CA VAL A 41 -8.25 7.90 9.33
C VAL A 41 -8.11 9.04 8.33
N ALA A 42 -7.22 9.99 8.64
CA ALA A 42 -6.80 11.02 7.72
C ALA A 42 -5.29 10.87 7.46
N ALA A 43 -4.92 10.72 6.19
CA ALA A 43 -3.53 10.54 5.77
C ALA A 43 -2.95 11.81 5.13
N GLN A 44 -1.66 12.04 5.36
CA GLN A 44 -0.88 13.06 4.65
C GLN A 44 0.46 12.48 4.20
N VAL A 45 0.84 12.71 2.94
CA VAL A 45 2.08 12.19 2.35
C VAL A 45 3.16 13.25 2.38
N TRP A 46 4.31 12.91 2.95
CA TRP A 46 5.50 13.73 3.06
C TRP A 46 6.67 13.07 2.33
N LEU A 47 7.57 13.90 1.80
CA LEU A 47 8.89 13.42 1.42
C LEU A 47 9.82 13.43 2.64
N GLU A 48 10.92 12.69 2.57
CA GLU A 48 11.92 12.62 3.66
C GLU A 48 12.45 13.99 4.08
N LYS A 49 12.58 14.93 3.12
CA LYS A 49 13.01 16.31 3.39
C LYS A 49 12.02 17.04 4.30
N ASP A 50 10.73 16.85 4.08
CA ASP A 50 9.66 17.48 4.86
C ASP A 50 9.57 16.85 6.24
N TYR A 51 9.74 15.53 6.32
CA TYR A 51 9.87 14.84 7.60
C TYR A 51 11.06 15.36 8.40
N LYS A 52 12.26 15.44 7.81
CA LYS A 52 13.45 15.96 8.50
C LYS A 52 13.27 17.40 8.98
N ALA A 53 12.61 18.26 8.18
CA ALA A 53 12.34 19.65 8.54
C ALA A 53 11.33 19.78 9.70
N ASN A 54 10.37 18.86 9.82
CA ASN A 54 9.28 18.95 10.79
C ASN A 54 9.39 17.94 11.94
N ALA A 55 10.34 17.00 11.91
CA ALA A 55 10.45 15.91 12.89
C ALA A 55 10.56 16.40 14.34
N ALA A 56 11.20 17.54 14.57
CA ALA A 56 11.31 18.14 15.91
C ALA A 56 9.96 18.58 16.50
N GLN A 57 8.95 18.81 15.66
CA GLN A 57 7.60 19.19 16.08
C GLN A 57 6.67 17.98 16.22
N LEU A 58 7.08 16.81 15.73
CA LEU A 58 6.29 15.59 15.83
C LEU A 58 6.45 14.97 17.22
N SER A 59 5.33 14.74 17.89
CA SER A 59 5.31 13.99 19.14
C SER A 59 5.36 12.47 18.90
N SER A 60 5.73 11.71 19.93
CA SER A 60 5.65 10.24 19.91
C SER A 60 4.22 9.70 19.73
N ASN A 61 3.21 10.57 19.89
CA ASN A 61 1.80 10.21 19.71
C ASN A 61 1.31 10.25 18.26
N GLN A 62 2.13 10.77 17.34
CA GLN A 62 1.82 10.83 15.92
C GLN A 62 2.05 9.47 15.24
N TYR A 63 1.07 8.98 14.47
CA TYR A 63 1.27 7.80 13.64
C TYR A 63 2.07 8.17 12.39
N ILE A 64 3.11 7.40 12.13
CA ILE A 64 4.02 7.60 11.00
C ILE A 64 4.28 6.26 10.32
N LEU A 65 4.02 6.19 9.02
CA LEU A 65 4.41 5.07 8.16
C LEU A 65 5.53 5.53 7.24
N PHE A 66 6.66 4.84 7.27
CA PHE A 66 7.75 5.04 6.33
C PHE A 66 7.64 4.06 5.17
N ILE A 67 7.70 4.54 3.92
CA ILE A 67 7.67 3.72 2.71
C ILE A 67 8.96 3.93 1.92
N GLY A 68 9.73 2.84 1.76
CA GLY A 68 10.95 2.84 0.95
C GLY A 68 12.07 2.02 1.55
N HIS A 69 13.29 2.22 1.06
CA HIS A 69 14.45 1.40 1.43
C HIS A 69 15.74 2.23 1.58
N ASP A 70 15.59 3.50 1.93
CA ASP A 70 16.71 4.41 2.18
C ASP A 70 17.40 4.12 3.54
N LYS A 71 18.47 4.87 3.82
CA LYS A 71 19.21 4.72 5.08
C LYS A 71 18.37 5.09 6.30
N LEU A 72 17.58 6.16 6.21
CA LEU A 72 16.75 6.63 7.33
C LEU A 72 15.72 5.56 7.72
N ILE A 73 15.05 4.97 6.74
CA ILE A 73 14.01 3.95 6.93
C ILE A 73 14.61 2.68 7.54
N LYS A 74 15.80 2.26 7.08
CA LYS A 74 16.54 1.12 7.68
C LYS A 74 16.92 1.35 9.13
N GLU A 75 17.37 2.56 9.47
CA GLU A 75 17.69 2.90 10.85
C GLU A 75 16.43 2.83 11.74
N LYS A 76 15.29 3.30 11.23
CA LYS A 76 14.00 3.22 11.93
C LYS A 76 13.48 1.80 12.10
N SER A 77 13.71 0.91 11.13
CA SER A 77 13.22 -0.47 11.20
C SER A 77 14.04 -1.41 12.10
N SER A 78 15.27 -1.03 12.48
CA SER A 78 16.23 -1.89 13.20
C SER A 78 15.70 -2.57 14.47
N HIS A 79 14.74 -1.96 15.16
CA HIS A 79 14.14 -2.48 16.39
C HIS A 79 12.64 -2.77 16.26
N MET A 80 12.09 -2.70 15.04
CA MET A 80 10.67 -2.94 14.80
C MET A 80 10.36 -4.43 14.81
N LYS A 81 9.18 -4.78 15.30
CA LYS A 81 8.63 -6.13 15.14
C LYS A 81 8.23 -6.29 13.68
N VAL A 82 8.78 -7.30 13.02
CA VAL A 82 8.34 -7.71 11.69
C VAL A 82 6.95 -8.34 11.81
N ILE A 83 5.98 -7.79 11.08
CA ILE A 83 4.59 -8.28 11.06
C ILE A 83 4.35 -9.13 9.82
N PHE A 84 4.91 -8.70 8.69
CA PHE A 84 4.85 -9.42 7.44
C PHE A 84 6.21 -9.42 6.76
N SER A 85 6.59 -10.58 6.20
CA SER A 85 7.77 -10.72 5.35
C SER A 85 7.57 -11.90 4.41
N GLN A 86 7.21 -11.61 3.15
CA GLN A 86 7.02 -12.63 2.11
C GLN A 86 7.21 -12.02 0.72
N TYR A 87 7.69 -12.83 -0.23
CA TYR A 87 7.97 -12.39 -1.60
C TYR A 87 8.81 -11.11 -1.64
N GLY A 88 9.77 -10.95 -0.73
CA GLY A 88 10.64 -9.79 -0.63
C GLY A 88 9.97 -8.47 -0.19
N MET A 89 8.65 -8.48 0.03
CA MET A 89 7.93 -7.41 0.70
C MET A 89 8.03 -7.60 2.21
N ALA A 90 8.24 -6.53 2.95
CA ALA A 90 8.26 -6.55 4.40
C ALA A 90 7.60 -5.31 4.99
N TYR A 91 6.88 -5.50 6.09
CA TYR A 91 6.47 -4.39 6.93
C TYR A 91 6.38 -4.79 8.40
N GLY A 92 6.50 -3.80 9.25
CA GLY A 92 6.47 -3.95 10.70
C GLY A 92 6.39 -2.62 11.41
N TRP A 93 6.12 -2.65 12.71
CA TRP A 93 6.02 -1.44 13.52
C TRP A 93 6.51 -1.63 14.94
N LEU A 94 6.81 -0.50 15.57
CA LEU A 94 7.01 -0.39 17.02
C LEU A 94 6.30 0.87 17.51
N GLY A 95 5.30 0.68 18.37
CA GLY A 95 4.42 1.76 18.77
C GLY A 95 3.72 2.39 17.57
N LYS A 96 3.85 3.71 17.41
CA LYS A 96 3.17 4.48 16.36
C LYS A 96 4.03 4.74 15.12
N GLN A 97 5.16 4.02 14.98
CA GLN A 97 6.02 4.10 13.80
C GLN A 97 6.04 2.74 13.10
N ALA A 98 5.70 2.76 11.81
CA ALA A 98 5.73 1.60 10.92
C ALA A 98 6.72 1.82 9.77
N VAL A 99 7.25 0.74 9.23
CA VAL A 99 8.06 0.71 8.01
C VAL A 99 7.46 -0.31 7.06
N LEU A 100 7.37 0.05 5.77
CA LEU A 100 7.01 -0.81 4.66
C LEU A 100 8.07 -0.68 3.57
N CYS A 101 8.67 -1.81 3.18
CA CYS A 101 9.76 -1.85 2.22
C CYS A 101 9.73 -3.10 1.35
N VAL A 102 10.48 -3.04 0.25
CA VAL A 102 10.85 -4.21 -0.54
C VAL A 102 12.34 -4.46 -0.30
N ASP A 103 12.66 -5.52 0.44
CA ASP A 103 14.04 -5.89 0.78
C ASP A 103 14.75 -6.62 -0.36
N LYS A 104 13.97 -7.36 -1.15
CA LYS A 104 14.49 -8.17 -2.26
C LYS A 104 13.48 -8.23 -3.38
N VAL A 105 13.93 -8.05 -4.62
CA VAL A 105 13.09 -8.27 -5.78
C VAL A 105 12.80 -9.77 -5.97
N VAL A 106 11.54 -10.12 -6.20
CA VAL A 106 11.12 -11.52 -6.45
C VAL A 106 11.90 -12.10 -7.63
N SER A 107 12.36 -13.34 -7.49
CA SER A 107 13.05 -14.03 -8.57
C SER A 107 12.06 -14.54 -9.63
N ALA A 108 12.52 -14.74 -10.86
CA ALA A 108 11.66 -15.27 -11.93
C ALA A 108 11.01 -16.63 -11.59
N LYS A 109 11.60 -17.41 -10.67
CA LYS A 109 11.04 -18.71 -10.24
C LYS A 109 9.85 -18.55 -9.30
N GLU A 110 9.89 -17.53 -8.44
CA GLU A 110 8.88 -17.22 -7.43
C GLU A 110 7.82 -16.23 -7.95
N TYR A 111 8.04 -15.69 -9.16
CA TYR A 111 7.21 -14.61 -9.70
C TYR A 111 5.75 -15.03 -9.92
N ASN A 112 5.51 -16.25 -10.41
CA ASN A 112 4.14 -16.73 -10.61
C ASN A 112 3.39 -16.81 -9.29
N ASP A 113 4.01 -17.37 -8.25
CA ASP A 113 3.42 -17.47 -6.92
C ASP A 113 3.16 -16.09 -6.31
N PHE A 114 4.10 -15.17 -6.49
CA PHE A 114 3.93 -13.76 -6.09
C PHE A 114 2.76 -13.10 -6.83
N ILE A 115 2.63 -13.28 -8.15
CA ILE A 115 1.54 -12.67 -8.91
C ILE A 115 0.19 -13.26 -8.52
N THR A 116 0.09 -14.58 -8.31
CA THR A 116 -1.13 -15.19 -7.78
C THR A 116 -1.49 -14.62 -6.41
N PHE A 117 -0.50 -14.44 -5.53
CA PHE A 117 -0.70 -13.78 -4.25
C PHE A 117 -1.18 -12.32 -4.41
N ALA A 118 -0.52 -11.52 -5.25
CA ALA A 118 -0.86 -10.12 -5.45
C ALA A 118 -2.27 -9.93 -6.06
N LEU A 119 -2.63 -10.76 -7.04
CA LEU A 119 -3.96 -10.76 -7.66
C LEU A 119 -5.06 -11.08 -6.66
N SER A 120 -4.82 -11.97 -5.70
CA SER A 120 -5.84 -12.29 -4.68
C SER A 120 -6.25 -11.06 -3.85
N TYR A 121 -5.32 -10.15 -3.58
CA TYR A 121 -5.62 -8.90 -2.88
C TYR A 121 -6.35 -7.90 -3.77
N GLN A 122 -6.03 -7.86 -5.07
CA GLN A 122 -6.76 -7.02 -6.03
C GLN A 122 -8.20 -7.50 -6.20
N ASP A 123 -8.40 -8.81 -6.41
CA ASP A 123 -9.73 -9.41 -6.54
C ASP A 123 -10.58 -9.17 -5.28
N ASN A 124 -9.96 -9.23 -4.10
CA ASN A 124 -10.64 -8.92 -2.84
C ASN A 124 -11.10 -7.47 -2.79
N LEU A 125 -10.23 -6.53 -3.15
CA LEU A 125 -10.60 -5.11 -3.20
C LEU A 125 -11.70 -4.83 -4.24
N GLU A 126 -11.59 -5.41 -5.44
CA GLU A 126 -12.58 -5.25 -6.51
C GLU A 126 -13.95 -5.79 -6.11
N LYS A 127 -14.01 -6.99 -5.53
CA LYS A 127 -15.27 -7.57 -5.04
C LYS A 127 -15.94 -6.69 -3.98
N LEU A 128 -15.18 -6.18 -3.03
CA LEU A 128 -15.70 -5.31 -1.98
C LEU A 128 -16.31 -4.02 -2.56
N ILE A 129 -15.66 -3.43 -3.57
CA ILE A 129 -16.16 -2.23 -4.26
C ILE A 129 -17.37 -2.53 -5.17
N GLU A 130 -17.38 -3.67 -5.88
CA GLU A 130 -18.49 -4.06 -6.75
C GLU A 130 -19.76 -4.40 -5.96
N GLU A 131 -19.63 -5.15 -4.87
CA GLU A 131 -20.74 -5.46 -3.96
C GLU A 131 -21.40 -4.18 -3.43
N LYS A 132 -20.61 -3.16 -3.10
CA LYS A 132 -21.09 -1.82 -2.74
C LYS A 132 -21.90 -1.17 -3.87
N THR A 133 -21.36 -1.18 -5.09
CA THR A 133 -22.03 -0.54 -6.25
C THR A 133 -23.38 -1.17 -6.54
N ILE A 134 -23.50 -2.50 -6.37
CA ILE A 134 -24.74 -3.24 -6.59
C ILE A 134 -25.73 -3.02 -5.44
N LYS A 135 -25.28 -3.10 -4.17
CA LYS A 135 -26.11 -2.81 -2.98
C LYS A 135 -26.64 -1.37 -3.01
N GLN A 136 -25.82 -0.39 -3.41
CA GLN A 136 -26.24 1.02 -3.56
C GLN A 136 -27.21 1.26 -4.72
N LYS A 137 -27.11 0.53 -5.85
CA LYS A 137 -28.08 0.66 -6.96
C LYS A 137 -29.47 0.12 -6.63
N ASN A 138 -29.56 -0.84 -5.71
CA ASN A 138 -30.84 -1.40 -5.26
C ASN A 138 -31.53 -0.53 -4.19
N ILE A 139 -30.83 0.47 -3.63
CA ILE A 139 -31.36 1.49 -2.74
C ILE A 139 -31.45 2.79 -3.56
N GLY A 140 -32.56 2.97 -4.27
CA GLY A 140 -32.68 4.03 -5.26
C GLY A 140 -32.56 5.44 -4.66
N THR A 141 -31.41 6.10 -4.84
CA THR A 141 -31.30 7.51 -5.27
C THR A 141 -29.84 7.91 -5.52
N GLY A 142 -29.51 8.15 -6.78
CA GLY A 142 -28.71 9.30 -7.23
C GLY A 142 -27.39 9.67 -6.52
N ALA A 143 -26.44 8.75 -6.35
CA ALA A 143 -25.05 9.11 -6.09
C ALA A 143 -24.18 8.68 -7.28
N LYS A 144 -23.48 9.65 -7.89
CA LYS A 144 -22.65 9.44 -9.08
C LYS A 144 -21.42 8.62 -8.69
N ALA A 145 -21.24 7.47 -9.35
CA ALA A 145 -20.09 6.60 -9.20
C ALA A 145 -18.79 7.34 -9.57
N ALA A 146 -18.06 7.80 -8.55
CA ALA A 146 -16.73 8.40 -8.67
C ALA A 146 -15.60 7.40 -8.41
N GLY A 147 -15.91 6.14 -8.05
CA GLY A 147 -14.94 5.15 -7.56
C GLY A 147 -14.11 4.42 -8.62
N VAL A 148 -14.51 4.46 -9.90
CA VAL A 148 -13.88 3.60 -10.94
C VAL A 148 -12.48 4.09 -11.36
N GLY A 149 -12.09 5.32 -10.99
CA GLY A 149 -10.78 5.89 -11.37
C GLY A 149 -9.60 5.40 -10.53
N ALA A 150 -9.81 5.04 -9.25
CA ALA A 150 -8.73 4.65 -8.33
C ALA A 150 -8.14 3.27 -8.66
N LEU A 151 -8.93 2.39 -9.29
CA LEU A 151 -8.52 1.05 -9.74
C LEU A 151 -7.45 1.06 -10.84
N ALA A 152 -7.35 2.15 -11.61
CA ALA A 152 -6.39 2.24 -12.70
C ALA A 152 -4.92 2.35 -12.24
N VAL A 153 -4.67 2.72 -10.96
CA VAL A 153 -3.30 2.85 -10.42
C VAL A 153 -2.65 1.48 -10.20
N VAL A 154 -3.44 0.43 -9.96
CA VAL A 154 -2.95 -0.96 -9.84
C VAL A 154 -3.00 -1.69 -11.20
N GLY A 155 -3.96 -1.35 -12.06
CA GLY A 155 -4.18 -2.02 -13.35
C GLY A 155 -3.20 -1.69 -14.49
N GLY A 156 -2.31 -0.71 -14.33
CA GLY A 156 -1.43 -0.26 -15.41
C GLY A 156 -0.29 -1.23 -15.81
N ALA A 157 0.00 -2.28 -15.02
CA ALA A 157 1.22 -3.07 -15.21
C ALA A 157 1.09 -4.59 -15.00
N LEU A 158 -0.07 -5.19 -15.30
CA LEU A 158 -0.24 -6.65 -15.27
C LEU A 158 -0.30 -7.32 -16.66
N ALA A 159 0.30 -6.69 -17.68
CA ALA A 159 0.57 -7.37 -18.96
C ALA A 159 1.90 -8.15 -18.86
N VAL A 160 1.84 -9.38 -18.34
CA VAL A 160 3.01 -10.26 -18.24
C VAL A 160 3.28 -10.90 -19.62
N ALA A 161 4.32 -10.44 -20.33
CA ALA A 161 4.82 -11.12 -21.52
C ALA A 161 5.69 -12.34 -21.11
N PRO A 162 5.68 -13.47 -21.86
CA PRO A 162 6.41 -14.67 -21.50
C PRO A 162 7.91 -14.43 -21.50
N LEU A 163 8.60 -14.79 -20.40
CA LEU A 163 10.03 -14.59 -20.23
C LEU A 163 10.83 -15.77 -20.82
N ALA A 164 10.97 -15.80 -22.15
CA ALA A 164 11.96 -16.64 -22.83
C ALA A 164 13.07 -15.75 -23.44
N GLY A 165 14.28 -15.81 -22.86
CA GLY A 165 15.49 -15.15 -23.38
C GLY A 165 15.61 -13.66 -23.05
N VAL A 166 16.25 -13.31 -21.93
CA VAL A 166 16.30 -11.92 -21.44
C VAL A 166 17.74 -11.42 -21.28
N ASP A 167 18.13 -10.49 -22.15
CA ASP A 167 19.34 -9.66 -22.05
C ASP A 167 19.45 -8.95 -20.69
N ILE A 168 20.67 -8.67 -20.24
CA ILE A 168 20.97 -8.01 -18.95
C ILE A 168 20.20 -6.68 -18.79
N PHE A 169 20.05 -5.89 -19.85
CA PHE A 169 19.25 -4.66 -19.84
C PHE A 169 17.75 -4.91 -19.64
N LYS A 170 17.19 -5.95 -20.29
CA LYS A 170 15.79 -6.34 -20.10
C LYS A 170 15.55 -6.90 -18.68
N LYS A 171 16.55 -7.55 -18.08
CA LYS A 171 16.49 -8.07 -16.71
C LYS A 171 16.40 -6.93 -15.68
N LEU A 172 17.13 -5.83 -15.88
CA LEU A 172 17.07 -4.66 -15.00
C LEU A 172 15.69 -4.00 -15.05
N THR A 173 15.14 -3.78 -16.24
CA THR A 173 13.78 -3.23 -16.41
C THR A 173 12.73 -4.14 -15.81
N LEU A 174 12.89 -5.46 -15.95
CA LEU A 174 11.99 -6.44 -15.35
C LEU A 174 12.04 -6.37 -13.82
N ASN A 175 13.24 -6.38 -13.23
CA ASN A 175 13.37 -6.29 -11.78
C ASN A 175 12.72 -5.02 -11.22
N LYS A 176 12.87 -3.88 -11.91
CA LYS A 176 12.21 -2.64 -11.52
C LYS A 176 10.68 -2.79 -11.53
N LYS A 177 10.11 -3.37 -12.60
CA LYS A 177 8.65 -3.61 -12.67
C LYS A 177 8.16 -4.57 -11.59
N ILE A 178 8.93 -5.61 -11.28
CA ILE A 178 8.61 -6.55 -10.21
C ILE A 178 8.63 -5.83 -8.85
N GLU A 179 9.66 -5.02 -8.60
CA GLU A 179 9.75 -4.19 -7.39
C GLU A 179 8.55 -3.23 -7.29
N GLU A 180 8.17 -2.61 -8.40
CA GLU A 180 7.00 -1.73 -8.45
C GLU A 180 5.70 -2.47 -8.09
N GLN A 181 5.52 -3.69 -8.60
CA GLN A 181 4.40 -4.57 -8.26
C GLN A 181 4.43 -4.99 -6.78
N GLN A 182 5.61 -5.28 -6.24
CA GLN A 182 5.78 -5.62 -4.82
C GLN A 182 5.38 -4.45 -3.92
N TYR A 183 5.75 -3.22 -4.22
CA TYR A 183 5.30 -2.07 -3.42
C TYR A 183 3.79 -1.84 -3.50
N SER A 184 3.18 -1.94 -4.68
CA SER A 184 1.72 -1.85 -4.82
C SER A 184 1.01 -2.92 -3.99
N CYS A 185 1.46 -4.18 -4.09
CA CYS A 185 0.89 -5.29 -3.33
C CYS A 185 1.09 -5.11 -1.82
N ALA A 186 2.28 -4.69 -1.38
CA ALA A 186 2.58 -4.45 0.02
C ALA A 186 1.67 -3.36 0.61
N VAL A 187 1.44 -2.26 -0.12
CA VAL A 187 0.54 -1.18 0.30
C VAL A 187 -0.90 -1.68 0.42
N MET A 188 -1.39 -2.38 -0.60
CA MET A 188 -2.76 -2.90 -0.60
C MET A 188 -2.99 -3.91 0.53
N LYS A 189 -2.04 -4.83 0.73
CA LYS A 189 -2.07 -5.75 1.86
C LYS A 189 -2.02 -5.01 3.20
N PHE A 190 -1.15 -4.02 3.34
CA PHE A 190 -1.05 -3.26 4.58
C PHE A 190 -2.35 -2.53 4.89
N TYR A 191 -3.00 -1.93 3.88
CA TYR A 191 -4.32 -1.30 4.01
C TYR A 191 -5.37 -2.29 4.50
N LEU A 192 -5.51 -3.43 3.82
CA LEU A 192 -6.58 -4.39 4.09
C LEU A 192 -6.39 -5.17 5.40
N ASP A 193 -5.14 -5.53 5.74
CA ASP A 193 -4.88 -6.52 6.80
C ASP A 193 -4.20 -5.95 8.05
N SER A 194 -3.64 -4.73 8.00
CA SER A 194 -2.68 -4.31 9.04
C SER A 194 -2.79 -2.84 9.45
N LEU A 195 -3.44 -1.99 8.66
CA LEU A 195 -3.55 -0.56 8.95
C LEU A 195 -4.39 -0.32 10.20
N GLU A 196 -5.52 -1.01 10.35
CA GLU A 196 -6.40 -0.92 11.52
C GLU A 196 -5.66 -1.27 12.82
N GLU A 197 -4.99 -2.43 12.84
CA GLU A 197 -4.19 -2.89 13.99
C GLU A 197 -3.06 -1.91 14.31
N PHE A 198 -2.33 -1.45 13.29
CA PHE A 198 -1.26 -0.47 13.48
C PHE A 198 -1.77 0.82 14.10
N LEU A 199 -2.94 1.31 13.65
CA LEU A 199 -3.55 2.53 14.17
C LEU A 199 -4.23 2.34 15.53
N GLY A 200 -4.36 1.10 16.01
CA GLY A 200 -5.07 0.76 17.25
C GLY A 200 -6.50 1.27 17.19
N LEU A 201 -7.19 0.89 16.12
CA LEU A 201 -8.63 1.04 15.92
C LEU A 201 -9.35 -0.23 16.37
#